data_AF-A0A1J3E3W3-F1
#
_entry.id   AF-A0A1J3E3W3-F1
#
_cell.length_a   1.000
_cell.length_b   1.000
_cell.length_c   1.000
_cell.angle_alpha   90.00
_cell.angle_beta   90.00
_cell.angle_gamma   90.00
#
_symmetry.space_group_name_H-M   'P 1'
#
loop_
_entity.id
_entity.type
_entity.pdbx_description
1 polymer ?
#
loop_
_entity_poly.entity_id
_entity_poly.type
_entity_poly.pdbx_seq_one_letter_code
_entity_poly.pdbx_strand_id
1 'polypeptide(L)'
;HFMHVHTLPSLANYMARFSLILSKTKKLEVDLTRIIFEKIDDIHCHDQNNKNVLDKNGKPCIHSDGTGYISEDLARMCPVNIFKGKCLRSDDIQEACGQDPPLLIQFRMFYDGYAVKGTFLLNKKLPPRTVQVRPSMIKVSKDPDLLDFTTFNSLEV
;
A
#
# COMPACT_ATOMS: atom_id res chain seq x y z
N HIS A 1 2.81 10.84 15.77
CA HIS A 1 1.53 10.83 15.02
C HIS A 1 1.54 9.67 14.03
N PHE A 2 0.38 9.22 13.53
CA PHE A 2 0.31 8.13 12.54
C PHE A 2 0.87 8.51 11.17
N MET A 3 0.71 9.77 10.75
CA MET A 3 1.15 10.30 9.45
C MET A 3 1.29 11.83 9.54
N HIS A 4 1.92 12.46 8.56
CA HIS A 4 2.10 13.92 8.49
C HIS A 4 0.81 14.61 7.99
N VAL A 5 -0.30 14.41 8.73
CA VAL A 5 -1.66 14.82 8.37
C VAL A 5 -1.83 16.33 8.16
N HIS A 6 -0.97 17.13 8.77
CA HIS A 6 -0.98 18.59 8.69
C HIS A 6 -0.62 19.11 7.30
N THR A 7 -0.04 18.26 6.43
CA THR A 7 0.18 18.57 5.01
C THR A 7 -1.12 18.63 4.21
N LEU A 8 -2.26 18.19 4.78
CA LEU A 8 -3.56 18.23 4.10
C LEU A 8 -4.17 19.64 4.13
N PRO A 9 -4.76 20.11 3.02
CA PRO A 9 -5.17 21.52 2.91
C PRO A 9 -6.48 21.86 3.63
N SER A 10 -7.20 20.88 4.21
CA SER A 10 -8.46 21.13 4.92
C SER A 10 -8.80 20.06 5.95
N LEU A 11 -9.64 20.43 6.94
CA LEU A 11 -10.18 19.52 7.94
C LEU A 11 -11.05 18.41 7.31
N ALA A 12 -11.78 18.71 6.23
CA ALA A 12 -12.56 17.72 5.50
C ALA A 12 -11.65 16.64 4.89
N ASN A 13 -10.52 17.05 4.29
CA ASN A 13 -9.52 16.11 3.78
C ASN A 13 -8.90 15.27 4.91
N TYR A 14 -8.63 15.90 6.05
CA TYR A 14 -8.18 15.19 7.25
C TYR A 14 -9.17 14.09 7.68
N MET A 15 -10.44 14.43 7.87
CA MET A 15 -11.47 13.48 8.31
C MET A 15 -11.65 12.33 7.31
N ALA A 16 -11.59 12.62 6.02
CA ALA A 16 -11.62 11.58 4.98
C ALA A 16 -10.45 10.60 5.11
N ARG A 17 -9.25 11.06 5.48
CA ARG A 17 -8.07 10.19 5.70
C ARG A 17 -8.06 9.52 7.07
N PHE A 18 -8.71 10.10 8.08
CA PHE A 18 -8.87 9.47 9.39
C PHE A 18 -9.62 8.13 9.30
N SER A 19 -10.53 7.99 8.33
CA SER A 19 -11.21 6.72 8.03
C SER A 19 -10.25 5.57 7.68
N LEU A 20 -9.02 5.86 7.24
CA LEU A 20 -8.00 4.86 6.95
C LEU A 20 -7.53 4.17 8.23
N ILE A 21 -7.36 4.95 9.31
CA ILE A 21 -6.95 4.47 10.63
C ILE A 21 -8.08 3.63 11.26
N LEU A 22 -9.34 3.99 10.99
CA LEU A 22 -10.50 3.30 11.55
C LEU A 22 -10.91 2.04 10.76
N SER A 23 -10.25 1.76 9.63
CA SER A 23 -10.62 0.60 8.82
C SER A 23 -10.25 -0.69 9.54
N LYS A 24 -11.18 -1.67 9.57
CA LYS A 24 -10.91 -2.99 10.16
C LYS A 24 -9.92 -3.73 9.27
N THR A 25 -8.68 -3.83 9.73
CA THR A 25 -7.56 -4.47 9.03
C THR A 25 -6.82 -5.40 10.00
N LYS A 26 -6.05 -6.34 9.45
CA LYS A 26 -5.10 -7.15 10.20
C LYS A 26 -3.70 -6.62 9.94
N LYS A 27 -2.98 -6.21 11.00
CA LYS A 27 -1.57 -5.84 10.91
C LYS A 27 -0.75 -7.09 10.57
N LEU A 28 0.08 -7.00 9.53
CA LEU A 28 1.06 -8.02 9.20
C LEU A 28 2.28 -7.88 10.13
N GLU A 29 2.76 -9.00 10.65
CA GLU A 29 3.95 -9.07 11.51
C GLU A 29 5.22 -9.02 10.65
N VAL A 30 5.50 -7.84 10.08
CA VAL A 30 6.67 -7.60 9.23
C VAL A 30 7.66 -6.69 9.94
N ASP A 31 8.95 -7.01 9.84
CA ASP A 31 10.01 -6.07 10.20
C ASP A 31 10.12 -4.95 9.15
N LEU A 32 9.39 -3.87 9.41
CA LEU A 32 9.31 -2.70 8.56
C LEU A 32 10.64 -1.92 8.51
N THR A 33 11.57 -2.14 9.44
CA THR A 33 12.89 -1.44 9.41
C THR A 33 13.76 -1.90 8.24
N ARG A 34 13.47 -3.10 7.70
CA ARG A 34 14.21 -3.72 6.60
C ARG A 34 13.41 -3.74 5.30
N ILE A 35 12.27 -3.05 5.23
CA ILE A 35 11.52 -2.94 3.98
C ILE A 35 12.21 -1.95 3.05
N ILE A 36 12.34 -2.37 1.79
CA ILE A 36 12.72 -1.49 0.68
C ILE A 36 11.43 -0.87 0.16
N PHE A 37 11.25 0.42 0.45
CA PHE A 37 10.11 1.21 -0.01
C PHE A 37 10.50 2.00 -1.25
N GLU A 38 10.04 1.54 -2.42
CA GLU A 38 10.33 2.19 -3.70
C GLU A 38 9.10 2.96 -4.20
N LYS A 39 9.33 4.17 -4.70
CA LYS A 39 8.31 4.92 -5.42
C LYS A 39 8.54 4.76 -6.91
N ILE A 40 7.50 4.31 -7.62
CA ILE A 40 7.50 4.19 -9.08
C ILE A 40 6.41 5.07 -9.68
N ASP A 41 6.60 5.57 -10.89
CA ASP A 41 5.67 6.50 -11.52
C ASP A 41 4.32 5.85 -11.86
N ASP A 42 3.23 6.60 -11.85
CA ASP A 42 1.95 6.12 -12.37
C ASP A 42 2.02 5.83 -13.88
N ILE A 43 1.39 4.74 -14.30
CA ILE A 43 1.26 4.36 -15.71
C ILE A 43 0.01 5.02 -16.28
N HIS A 44 0.18 5.88 -17.27
CA HIS A 44 -0.92 6.58 -17.93
C HIS A 44 -1.59 5.71 -19.00
N CYS A 45 -2.88 5.94 -19.21
CA CYS A 45 -3.60 5.39 -20.35
C CYS A 45 -3.18 6.13 -21.62
N HIS A 46 -2.72 5.41 -22.62
CA HIS A 46 -2.35 5.98 -23.92
C HIS A 46 -3.36 5.58 -25.00
N ASP A 47 -3.61 6.47 -25.94
CA ASP A 47 -4.35 6.17 -27.16
C ASP A 47 -3.48 5.42 -28.19
N GLN A 48 -4.06 5.12 -29.35
CA GLN A 48 -3.37 4.48 -30.47
C GLN A 48 -2.16 5.26 -31.02
N ASN A 49 -2.05 6.55 -30.70
CA ASN A 49 -0.95 7.43 -31.11
C ASN A 49 0.04 7.68 -29.96
N ASN A 50 -0.01 6.88 -28.89
CA ASN A 50 0.80 7.02 -27.69
C ASN A 50 0.63 8.37 -26.96
N LYS A 51 -0.53 9.01 -27.11
CA LYS A 51 -0.88 10.24 -26.37
C LYS A 51 -1.72 9.92 -25.14
N ASN A 52 -1.54 10.68 -24.08
CA ASN A 52 -2.32 10.53 -22.85
C ASN A 52 -3.82 10.70 -23.12
N VAL A 53 -4.59 9.69 -22.75
CA VAL A 53 -6.05 9.78 -22.69
C VAL A 53 -6.42 10.68 -21.51
N LEU A 54 -7.22 11.70 -21.76
CA LEU A 54 -7.63 12.67 -20.74
C LEU A 54 -9.06 12.38 -20.24
N ASP A 55 -9.31 12.65 -18.97
CA ASP A 55 -10.63 12.62 -18.37
C ASP A 55 -11.44 13.89 -18.73
N LYS A 56 -12.68 13.95 -18.25
CA LYS A 56 -13.59 15.10 -18.41
C LYS A 56 -13.06 16.42 -17.83
N ASN A 57 -12.03 16.38 -16.99
CA ASN A 57 -11.39 17.54 -16.36
C ASN A 57 -10.04 17.87 -17.01
N GLY A 58 -9.67 17.20 -18.10
CA GLY A 58 -8.39 17.38 -18.79
C GLY A 58 -7.20 16.72 -18.09
N LYS A 59 -7.43 15.85 -17.09
CA LYS A 59 -6.36 15.13 -16.40
C LYS A 59 -6.05 13.80 -17.09
N PRO A 60 -4.78 13.39 -17.22
CA PRO A 60 -4.44 12.07 -17.74
C PRO A 60 -5.10 10.95 -16.94
N CYS A 61 -5.75 10.02 -17.62
CA CYS A 61 -6.27 8.78 -17.04
C CYS A 61 -5.10 7.88 -16.66
N ILE A 62 -5.18 7.25 -15.48
CA ILE A 62 -4.12 6.41 -14.93
C ILE A 62 -4.57 4.95 -14.98
N HIS A 63 -3.79 4.09 -15.66
CA HIS A 63 -4.04 2.65 -15.74
C HIS A 63 -3.71 1.95 -14.41
N SER A 64 -2.67 2.41 -13.72
CA SER A 64 -2.19 1.84 -12.46
C SER A 64 -2.76 2.51 -11.20
N ASP A 65 -3.90 3.22 -11.30
CA ASP A 65 -4.42 4.01 -10.20
C ASP A 65 -4.67 3.14 -8.97
N GLY A 66 -3.98 3.47 -7.87
CA GLY A 66 -4.12 2.74 -6.62
C GLY A 66 -3.48 1.35 -6.61
N THR A 67 -2.69 0.97 -7.62
CA THR A 67 -2.09 -0.37 -7.74
C THR A 67 -0.55 -0.33 -7.78
N GLY A 68 0.08 -0.97 -6.80
CA GLY A 68 1.53 -1.13 -6.69
C GLY A 68 1.96 -2.59 -6.76
N TYR A 69 3.21 -2.86 -6.40
CA TYR A 69 3.76 -4.21 -6.34
C TYR A 69 4.31 -4.58 -4.96
N ILE A 70 4.27 -5.87 -4.66
CA ILE A 70 4.84 -6.47 -3.45
C ILE A 70 5.69 -7.69 -3.82
N SER A 71 6.82 -7.85 -3.13
CA SER A 71 7.70 -9.01 -3.29
C SER A 71 7.03 -10.29 -2.76
N GLU A 72 7.48 -11.45 -3.26
CA GLU A 72 6.86 -12.73 -2.95
C GLU A 72 6.96 -13.13 -1.48
N ASP A 73 8.09 -12.85 -0.84
CA ASP A 73 8.31 -13.13 0.57
C ASP A 73 7.33 -12.35 1.47
N LEU A 74 7.05 -11.08 1.14
CA LEU A 74 6.09 -10.28 1.86
C LEU A 74 4.64 -10.75 1.62
N ALA A 75 4.31 -11.10 0.39
CA ALA A 75 2.98 -11.62 0.05
C ALA A 75 2.66 -12.93 0.77
N ARG A 76 3.65 -13.81 0.98
CA ARG A 76 3.49 -15.07 1.72
C ARG A 76 3.16 -14.89 3.20
N MET A 77 3.48 -13.74 3.79
CA MET A 77 3.07 -13.42 5.16
C MET A 77 1.60 -13.00 5.26
N CYS A 78 0.93 -12.74 4.14
CA CYS A 78 -0.49 -12.42 4.16
C CYS A 78 -1.29 -13.66 4.58
N PRO A 79 -2.29 -13.50 5.48
CA PRO A 79 -3.12 -14.62 5.87
C PRO A 79 -3.93 -15.10 4.67
N VAL A 80 -3.80 -16.39 4.36
CA VAL A 80 -4.59 -17.09 3.36
C VAL A 80 -5.85 -17.68 4.01
N ASN A 81 -6.92 -17.88 3.25
CA ASN A 81 -8.17 -18.51 3.70
C ASN A 81 -8.91 -17.75 4.83
N ILE A 82 -9.07 -16.43 4.66
CA ILE A 82 -9.90 -15.59 5.55
C ILE A 82 -11.36 -15.68 5.09
N PHE A 83 -12.22 -16.28 5.90
CA PHE A 83 -13.67 -16.29 5.67
C PHE A 83 -14.39 -15.55 6.79
N LYS A 84 -15.17 -14.51 6.45
CA LYS A 84 -15.91 -13.67 7.42
C LYS A 84 -15.03 -13.16 8.57
N GLY A 85 -13.80 -12.75 8.28
CA GLY A 85 -12.85 -12.22 9.27
C GLY A 85 -12.24 -13.27 10.21
N LYS A 86 -12.50 -14.57 9.99
CA LYS A 86 -11.84 -15.67 10.70
C LYS A 86 -10.87 -16.38 9.76
N CYS A 87 -9.63 -16.58 10.22
CA CYS A 87 -8.68 -17.46 9.57
C CYS A 87 -9.16 -18.90 9.77
N LEU A 88 -9.45 -19.64 8.70
CA LEU A 88 -9.97 -21.01 8.78
C LEU A 88 -8.91 -22.05 9.23
N ARG A 89 -7.68 -21.63 9.47
CA ARG A 89 -6.60 -22.44 10.03
C ARG A 89 -6.14 -21.84 11.34
N SER A 90 -6.55 -22.47 12.43
CA SER A 90 -5.90 -22.44 13.74
C SER A 90 -4.74 -23.43 13.71
N ASP A 91 -3.61 -23.01 14.27
CA ASP A 91 -2.58 -23.87 14.85
C ASP A 91 -1.95 -24.90 13.91
N ASP A 92 -0.85 -24.51 13.26
CA ASP A 92 0.45 -25.16 13.48
C ASP A 92 1.51 -24.52 12.58
N ILE A 93 2.65 -24.24 13.21
CA ILE A 93 3.89 -23.80 12.60
C ILE A 93 4.31 -24.87 11.59
N GLN A 94 4.06 -24.61 10.32
CA GLN A 94 4.80 -25.22 9.22
C GLN A 94 4.69 -24.27 8.05
N GLU A 95 5.86 -23.92 7.50
CA GLU A 95 6.05 -23.08 6.34
C GLU A 95 4.89 -23.23 5.35
N ALA A 96 4.40 -22.09 4.84
CA ALA A 96 3.56 -22.04 3.65
C ALA A 96 4.34 -22.51 2.39
N CYS A 97 5.02 -23.65 2.48
CA CYS A 97 5.89 -24.26 1.49
C CYS A 97 5.09 -24.92 0.35
N GLY A 98 3.75 -24.84 0.39
CA GLY A 98 2.88 -25.41 -0.64
C GLY A 98 1.64 -24.59 -1.03
N GLN A 99 1.34 -23.47 -0.37
CA GLN A 99 0.25 -22.60 -0.80
C GLN A 99 0.79 -21.41 -1.59
N ASP A 100 0.15 -21.13 -2.73
CA ASP A 100 0.47 -19.95 -3.51
C ASP A 100 0.09 -18.69 -2.72
N PRO A 101 0.97 -17.68 -2.67
CA PRO A 101 0.67 -16.41 -2.02
C PRO A 101 -0.47 -15.69 -2.77
N PRO A 102 -1.23 -14.83 -2.07
CA PRO A 102 -2.26 -14.03 -2.72
C PRO A 102 -1.64 -13.14 -3.80
N LEU A 103 -2.25 -13.16 -4.99
CA LEU A 103 -1.78 -12.39 -6.15
C LEU A 103 -2.18 -10.92 -6.10
N LEU A 104 -3.30 -10.62 -5.43
CA LEU A 104 -3.85 -9.28 -5.27
C LEU A 104 -4.21 -9.07 -3.80
N ILE A 105 -3.64 -8.04 -3.17
CA ILE A 105 -3.79 -7.77 -1.75
C ILE A 105 -4.27 -6.33 -1.58
N GLN A 106 -5.43 -6.12 -0.98
CA GLN A 106 -5.82 -4.77 -0.54
C GLN A 106 -5.06 -4.43 0.74
N PHE A 107 -4.45 -3.25 0.79
CA PHE A 107 -3.62 -2.89 1.93
C PHE A 107 -3.77 -1.43 2.34
N ARG A 108 -3.34 -1.16 3.57
CA ARG A 108 -3.04 0.16 4.12
C ARG A 108 -1.61 0.08 4.65
N MET A 109 -0.80 1.07 4.34
CA MET A 109 0.58 1.14 4.84
C MET A 109 0.86 2.52 5.39
N PHE A 110 1.38 2.54 6.61
CA PHE A 110 1.95 3.71 7.24
C PHE A 110 3.45 3.47 7.33
N TYR A 111 4.23 4.36 6.75
CA TYR A 111 5.68 4.18 6.68
C TYR A 111 6.37 5.52 6.60
N ASP A 112 7.23 5.84 7.56
CA ASP A 112 8.08 7.04 7.53
C ASP A 112 7.29 8.34 7.20
N GLY A 113 6.13 8.50 7.86
CA GLY A 113 5.24 9.66 7.69
C GLY A 113 4.28 9.58 6.50
N TYR A 114 4.51 8.66 5.55
CA TYR A 114 3.56 8.37 4.46
C TYR A 114 2.35 7.61 4.98
N ALA A 115 1.18 7.91 4.42
CA ALA A 115 0.01 7.04 4.46
C ALA A 115 -0.35 6.61 3.04
N VAL A 116 -0.27 5.31 2.78
CA VAL A 116 -0.48 4.70 1.47
C VAL A 116 -1.68 3.77 1.55
N LYS A 117 -2.55 3.85 0.54
CA LYS A 117 -3.70 2.97 0.41
C LYS A 117 -3.85 2.54 -1.04
N GLY A 118 -4.04 1.24 -1.24
CA GLY A 118 -4.30 0.70 -2.56
C GLY A 118 -4.37 -0.82 -2.55
N THR A 119 -3.99 -1.38 -3.68
CA THR A 119 -3.79 -2.80 -3.89
C THR A 119 -2.34 -3.07 -4.26
N PHE A 120 -1.80 -4.18 -3.77
CA PHE A 120 -0.54 -4.73 -4.25
C PHE A 120 -0.82 -5.90 -5.17
N LEU A 121 -0.10 -5.95 -6.29
CA LEU A 121 0.04 -7.13 -7.12
C LEU A 121 1.35 -7.84 -6.78
N LEU A 122 1.30 -9.16 -6.65
CA LEU A 122 2.50 -9.97 -6.47
C LEU A 122 3.43 -9.82 -7.67
N ASN A 123 4.69 -9.46 -7.43
CA ASN A 123 5.72 -9.46 -8.45
C ASN A 123 6.92 -10.30 -7.97
N LYS A 124 7.04 -11.52 -8.53
CA LYS A 124 8.11 -12.48 -8.21
C LYS A 124 9.50 -12.04 -8.67
N LYS A 125 9.60 -10.99 -9.50
CA LYS A 125 10.88 -10.43 -9.97
C LYS A 125 11.45 -9.39 -9.01
N LEU A 126 10.69 -8.96 -8.01
CA LEU A 126 11.18 -7.99 -7.04
C LEU A 126 12.18 -8.64 -6.08
N PRO A 127 13.20 -7.89 -5.63
CA PRO A 127 14.03 -8.32 -4.52
C PRO A 127 13.17 -8.60 -3.26
N PRO A 128 13.61 -9.49 -2.38
CA PRO A 128 12.93 -9.71 -1.11
C PRO A 128 12.70 -8.42 -0.32
N ARG A 129 11.64 -8.38 0.50
CA ARG A 129 11.27 -7.24 1.35
C ARG A 129 10.99 -5.93 0.61
N THR A 130 10.59 -6.00 -0.66
CA THR A 130 10.37 -4.80 -1.50
C THR A 130 8.88 -4.54 -1.69
N VAL A 131 8.50 -3.28 -1.49
CA VAL A 131 7.20 -2.75 -1.94
C VAL A 131 7.43 -1.61 -2.91
N GLN A 132 6.68 -1.61 -4.00
CA GLN A 132 6.68 -0.52 -4.96
C GLN A 132 5.33 0.19 -4.90
N VAL A 133 5.34 1.46 -4.51
CA VAL A 133 4.14 2.29 -4.40
C VAL A 133 4.13 3.37 -5.47
N ARG A 134 2.94 3.82 -5.85
CA ARG A 134 2.75 4.88 -6.85
C ARG A 134 2.21 6.16 -6.22
N PRO A 135 2.42 7.34 -6.84
CA PRO A 135 1.87 8.61 -6.37
C PRO A 135 0.36 8.55 -6.11
N SER A 136 -0.42 7.93 -6.99
CA SER A 136 -1.87 7.73 -6.84
C SER A 136 -2.28 7.01 -5.55
N MET A 137 -1.39 6.17 -5.00
CA MET A 137 -1.63 5.40 -3.76
C MET A 137 -1.36 6.23 -2.51
N ILE A 138 -0.51 7.25 -2.59
CA ILE A 138 -0.12 8.10 -1.46
C ILE A 138 -1.29 9.02 -1.11
N LYS A 139 -1.83 8.86 0.09
CA LYS A 139 -2.96 9.64 0.62
C LYS A 139 -2.50 10.77 1.53
N VAL A 140 -1.34 10.61 2.15
CA VAL A 140 -0.58 11.63 2.89
C VAL A 140 0.90 11.44 2.58
N SER A 141 1.55 12.53 2.18
CA SER A 141 3.00 12.55 1.91
C SER A 141 3.78 12.81 3.19
N LYS A 142 5.01 12.33 3.25
CA LYS A 142 5.98 12.76 4.26
C LYS A 142 6.25 14.26 4.09
N ASP A 143 6.18 14.98 5.20
CA ASP A 143 6.68 16.36 5.31
C ASP A 143 8.22 16.34 5.46
N PRO A 144 8.98 16.94 4.52
CA PRO A 144 10.44 17.02 4.61
C PRO A 144 10.94 17.99 5.70
N ASP A 145 10.13 18.96 6.13
CA ASP A 145 10.55 20.00 7.08
C ASP A 145 10.43 19.54 8.56
N LEU A 146 9.78 18.39 8.78
CA LEU A 146 9.58 17.77 10.09
C LEU A 146 10.43 16.51 10.21
N LEU A 147 11.67 16.70 10.70
CA LEU A 147 12.67 15.64 10.86
C LEU A 147 12.57 14.88 12.20
N ASP A 148 12.08 15.52 13.26
CA ASP A 148 12.06 14.97 14.63
C ASP A 148 10.70 14.40 15.06
N PHE A 149 9.80 14.15 14.11
CA PHE A 149 8.46 13.67 14.44
C PHE A 149 8.41 12.13 14.48
N THR A 150 7.92 11.57 15.59
CA THR A 150 7.73 10.13 15.71
C THR A 150 6.56 9.66 14.86
N THR A 151 6.85 8.81 13.88
CA THR A 151 5.88 8.14 13.02
C THR A 151 5.73 6.68 13.40
N PHE A 152 4.55 6.10 13.17
CA PHE A 152 4.30 4.69 13.39
C PHE A 152 4.28 3.94 12.06
N ASN A 153 5.07 2.88 11.97
CA ASN A 153 5.10 2.04 10.78
C ASN A 153 4.14 0.84 10.97
N SER A 154 3.25 0.63 10.01
CA SER A 154 2.45 -0.59 9.89
C SER A 154 2.16 -0.93 8.43
N LEU A 155 2.07 -2.22 8.15
CA LEU A 155 1.48 -2.76 6.93
C LEU A 155 0.28 -3.61 7.33
N GLU A 156 -0.86 -3.29 6.75
CA GLU A 156 -2.17 -3.80 7.16
C GLU A 156 -2.96 -4.30 5.95
N VAL A 157 -3.58 -5.47 6.09
CA VAL A 157 -4.38 -6.13 5.05
C VAL A 157 -5.81 -6.39 5.50
#